data_AF-A0A537S7M8-F1
#
_entry.id   AF-A0A537S7M8-F1
#
_cell.length_a   1.000
_cell.length_b   1.000
_cell.length_c   1.000
_cell.angle_alpha   90.00
_cell.angle_beta   90.00
_cell.angle_gamma   90.00
#
_symmetry.space_group_name_H-M   'P 1'
#
loop_
_entity.id
_entity.type
_entity.pdbx_description
1 polymer ?
#
loop_
_entity_poly.entity_id
_entity_poly.type
_entity_poly.pdbx_seq_one_letter_code
_entity_poly.pdbx_strand_id
1 'polypeptide(L)'
;MSSGIEIAGRAVRCGNVRILTDRHLPSEGAAAPGLLILNPRMLSEQPDSVRLFVFHHECGHHNVGESELAADCWAVDRGVRDGWLDAKGLDAVCRSFEDAPETDTHPSGKRRCRNLDKCFATAVASLTAKKTAGVGTPASPAKKMSVPPPRLVSGPTLVGTGTLRFFEAASCAEAPGTPTKDPIGKLIASTSATPNGCP
;
A
#
# COMPACT_ATOMS: atom_id res chain seq x y z
N MET A 1 -18.55 -3.72 21.87
CA MET A 1 -18.31 -3.31 20.47
C MET A 1 -16.85 -2.92 20.35
N SER A 2 -16.05 -3.62 19.55
CA SER A 2 -14.65 -3.24 19.35
C SER A 2 -14.58 -2.00 18.47
N SER A 3 -14.21 -0.88 19.07
CA SER A 3 -14.01 0.40 18.40
C SER A 3 -12.83 0.26 17.43
N GLY A 4 -13.06 0.57 16.16
CA GLY A 4 -11.95 0.75 15.23
C GLY A 4 -11.08 1.94 15.61
N ILE A 5 -9.86 1.95 15.12
CA ILE A 5 -8.92 3.07 15.30
C ILE A 5 -8.42 3.55 13.94
N GLU A 6 -7.84 4.73 13.90
CA GLU A 6 -7.20 5.26 12.70
C GLU A 6 -5.68 4.99 12.75
N ILE A 7 -5.15 4.40 11.68
CA ILE A 7 -3.72 4.20 11.46
C ILE A 7 -3.40 4.62 10.03
N ALA A 8 -2.41 5.50 9.85
CA ALA A 8 -1.99 5.99 8.53
C ALA A 8 -3.16 6.51 7.66
N GLY A 9 -4.07 7.28 8.26
CA GLY A 9 -5.26 7.82 7.56
C GLY A 9 -6.33 6.79 7.24
N ARG A 10 -6.24 5.55 7.75
CA ARG A 10 -7.18 4.46 7.47
C ARG A 10 -7.85 3.97 8.74
N ALA A 11 -9.16 3.82 8.69
CA ALA A 11 -9.91 3.15 9.75
C ALA A 11 -9.65 1.64 9.72
N VAL A 12 -9.08 1.10 10.78
CA VAL A 12 -8.74 -0.32 10.92
C VAL A 12 -9.48 -0.96 12.10
N ARG A 13 -9.78 -2.26 11.98
CA ARG A 13 -10.50 -3.07 12.97
C ARG A 13 -9.98 -4.49 12.96
N CYS A 14 -10.05 -5.16 14.11
CA CYS A 14 -9.68 -6.57 14.25
C CYS A 14 -10.85 -7.39 14.82
N GLY A 15 -11.93 -7.52 14.05
CA GLY A 15 -13.12 -8.28 14.48
C GLY A 15 -13.65 -7.84 15.84
N ASN A 16 -13.71 -8.79 16.79
CA ASN A 16 -14.15 -8.59 18.18
C ASN A 16 -12.99 -8.33 19.17
N VAL A 17 -11.75 -8.23 18.70
CA VAL A 17 -10.58 -7.97 19.53
C VAL A 17 -10.65 -6.55 20.06
N ARG A 18 -10.35 -6.36 21.35
CA ARG A 18 -10.27 -5.02 21.96
C ARG A 18 -8.96 -4.37 21.54
N ILE A 19 -9.02 -3.11 21.14
CA ILE A 19 -7.83 -2.34 20.77
C ILE A 19 -7.53 -1.34 21.88
N LEU A 20 -6.33 -1.40 22.45
CA LEU A 20 -5.82 -0.45 23.44
C LEU A 20 -4.57 0.24 22.90
N THR A 21 -4.33 1.45 23.37
CA THR A 21 -3.08 2.17 23.12
C THR A 21 -2.33 2.35 24.43
N ASP A 22 -1.04 2.04 24.42
CA ASP A 22 -0.15 2.21 25.57
C ASP A 22 1.19 2.80 25.10
N ARG A 23 1.49 4.03 25.54
CA ARG A 23 2.73 4.73 25.19
C ARG A 23 3.98 4.16 25.85
N HIS A 24 3.80 3.33 26.88
CA HIS A 24 4.87 2.71 27.66
C HIS A 24 5.16 1.27 27.25
N LEU A 25 4.40 0.71 26.30
CA LEU A 25 4.70 -0.58 25.71
C LEU A 25 6.12 -0.55 25.08
N PRO A 26 7.01 -1.50 25.37
CA PRO A 26 8.39 -1.47 24.89
C PRO A 26 8.55 -1.86 23.41
N SER A 27 7.44 -2.07 22.70
CA SER A 27 7.36 -2.42 21.28
C SER A 27 6.27 -1.59 20.59
N GLU A 28 6.24 -1.58 19.25
CA GLU A 28 5.21 -0.92 18.44
C GLU A 28 3.82 -1.54 18.66
N GLY A 29 3.76 -2.83 18.94
CA GLY A 29 2.54 -3.60 19.12
C GLY A 29 2.74 -4.84 19.98
N ALA A 30 1.63 -5.35 20.51
CA ALA A 30 1.56 -6.64 21.18
C ALA A 30 0.14 -7.23 21.09
N ALA A 31 0.07 -8.56 21.03
CA ALA A 31 -1.16 -9.32 21.10
C ALA A 31 -1.23 -10.12 22.41
N ALA A 32 -2.43 -10.18 22.99
CA ALA A 32 -2.77 -11.05 24.11
C ALA A 32 -4.21 -11.57 23.89
N PRO A 33 -4.67 -12.65 24.54
CA PRO A 33 -6.00 -13.20 24.28
C PRO A 33 -7.13 -12.16 24.30
N GLY A 34 -7.76 -11.92 23.15
CA GLY A 34 -8.85 -10.94 22.98
C GLY A 34 -8.43 -9.46 23.02
N LEU A 35 -7.14 -9.17 23.05
CA LEU A 35 -6.57 -7.83 23.18
C LEU A 35 -5.45 -7.58 22.15
N LEU A 36 -5.45 -6.39 21.58
CA LEU A 36 -4.40 -5.84 20.73
C LEU A 36 -3.97 -4.51 21.34
N ILE A 37 -2.68 -4.38 21.66
CA ILE A 37 -2.09 -3.19 22.27
C ILE A 37 -1.16 -2.56 21.25
N LEU A 38 -1.24 -1.25 21.08
CA LEU A 38 -0.33 -0.50 20.20
C LEU A 38 0.40 0.57 20.98
N ASN A 39 1.66 0.80 20.62
CA ASN A 39 2.39 1.98 21.07
C ASN A 39 2.25 3.13 20.07
N PRO A 40 1.39 4.14 20.34
CA PRO A 40 1.21 5.24 19.40
C PRO A 40 2.44 6.14 19.26
N ARG A 41 3.35 6.15 20.25
CA ARG A 41 4.61 6.90 20.16
C ARG A 41 5.54 6.25 19.15
N MET A 42 5.86 4.97 19.33
CA MET A 42 6.77 4.25 18.42
C MET A 42 6.17 4.14 17.01
N LEU A 43 4.87 3.85 16.90
CA LEU A 43 4.20 3.83 15.59
C LEU A 43 4.24 5.18 14.86
N SER A 44 4.26 6.32 15.57
CA SER A 44 4.32 7.63 14.89
C SER A 44 5.66 7.91 14.21
N GLU A 45 6.70 7.17 14.56
CA GLU A 45 8.05 7.28 13.99
C GLU A 45 8.24 6.37 12.76
N GLN A 46 7.27 5.49 12.50
CA GLN A 46 7.33 4.49 11.44
C GLN A 46 6.63 4.96 10.15
N PRO A 47 7.08 4.51 8.95
CA PRO A 47 6.34 4.71 7.71
C PRO A 47 4.93 4.12 7.77
N ASP A 48 4.00 4.69 7.02
CA ASP A 48 2.59 4.28 7.01
C ASP A 48 2.37 2.77 6.75
N SER A 49 3.15 2.16 5.84
CA SER A 49 3.08 0.73 5.57
C SER A 49 3.52 -0.12 6.77
N VAL A 50 4.51 0.33 7.52
CA VAL A 50 5.00 -0.35 8.74
C VAL A 50 3.95 -0.26 9.84
N ARG A 51 3.33 0.91 10.01
CA ARG A 51 2.27 1.11 11.01
C ARG A 51 1.07 0.21 10.79
N LEU A 52 0.62 0.12 9.54
CA LEU A 52 -0.45 -0.77 9.13
C LEU A 52 -0.03 -2.24 9.27
N PHE A 53 1.21 -2.56 8.90
CA PHE A 53 1.74 -3.90 9.07
C PHE A 53 1.73 -4.35 10.53
N VAL A 54 2.23 -3.54 11.48
CA VAL A 54 2.20 -3.88 12.91
C VAL A 54 0.77 -4.18 13.36
N PHE A 55 -0.19 -3.29 13.07
CA PHE A 55 -1.59 -3.53 13.44
C PHE A 55 -2.13 -4.85 12.88
N HIS A 56 -1.89 -5.10 11.61
CA HIS A 56 -2.39 -6.30 10.96
C HIS A 56 -1.63 -7.56 11.43
N HIS A 57 -0.36 -7.45 11.79
CA HIS A 57 0.42 -8.53 12.38
C HIS A 57 -0.15 -8.92 13.76
N GLU A 58 -0.36 -7.95 14.65
CA GLU A 58 -0.99 -8.21 15.95
C GLU A 58 -2.40 -8.79 15.80
N CYS A 59 -3.15 -8.31 14.82
CA CYS A 59 -4.45 -8.90 14.50
C CYS A 59 -4.32 -10.32 13.94
N GLY A 60 -3.26 -10.61 13.20
CA GLY A 60 -2.92 -11.93 12.67
C GLY A 60 -2.84 -12.97 13.78
N HIS A 61 -2.23 -12.65 14.92
CA HIS A 61 -2.16 -13.58 16.06
C HIS A 61 -3.53 -14.09 16.53
N HIS A 62 -4.58 -13.26 16.45
CA HIS A 62 -5.95 -13.67 16.78
C HIS A 62 -6.61 -14.58 15.73
N ASN A 63 -6.07 -14.62 14.51
CA ASN A 63 -6.64 -15.35 13.38
C ASN A 63 -5.87 -16.63 13.06
N VAL A 64 -4.57 -16.66 13.30
CA VAL A 64 -3.68 -17.78 12.93
C VAL A 64 -2.86 -18.33 14.11
N GLY A 65 -3.02 -17.77 15.31
CA GLY A 65 -2.32 -18.18 16.52
C GLY A 65 -0.94 -17.53 16.68
N GLU A 66 -0.14 -18.08 17.60
CA GLU A 66 1.14 -17.52 18.07
C GLU A 66 2.29 -17.58 17.04
N SER A 67 2.05 -18.05 15.82
CA SER A 67 3.11 -18.15 14.83
C SER A 67 3.40 -16.79 14.20
N GLU A 68 4.55 -16.20 14.54
CA GLU A 68 5.09 -14.97 13.93
C GLU A 68 5.03 -15.00 12.40
N LEU A 69 5.47 -16.11 11.79
CA LEU A 69 5.49 -16.24 10.33
C LEU A 69 4.08 -16.36 9.72
N ALA A 70 3.13 -16.95 10.44
CA ALA A 70 1.76 -16.99 9.98
C ALA A 70 1.10 -15.62 10.11
N ALA A 71 1.35 -14.90 11.22
CA ALA A 71 0.85 -13.54 11.46
C ALA A 71 1.41 -12.56 10.42
N ASP A 72 2.70 -12.68 10.07
CA ASP A 72 3.35 -11.99 8.95
C ASP A 72 2.57 -12.18 7.64
N CYS A 73 2.28 -13.43 7.29
CA CYS A 73 1.57 -13.74 6.05
C CYS A 73 0.13 -13.24 6.08
N TRP A 74 -0.55 -13.32 7.23
CA TRP A 74 -1.89 -12.76 7.40
C TRP A 74 -1.89 -11.25 7.17
N ALA A 75 -0.91 -10.52 7.72
CA ALA A 75 -0.80 -9.09 7.57
C ALA A 75 -0.52 -8.67 6.13
N VAL A 76 0.42 -9.34 5.46
CA VAL A 76 0.77 -9.10 4.06
C VAL A 76 -0.41 -9.35 3.14
N ASP A 77 -1.07 -10.49 3.32
CA ASP A 77 -2.22 -10.90 2.54
C ASP A 77 -3.40 -9.92 2.72
N ARG A 78 -3.63 -9.43 3.94
CA ARG A 78 -4.61 -8.36 4.18
C ARG A 78 -4.20 -7.06 3.50
N GLY A 79 -2.93 -6.68 3.58
CA GLY A 79 -2.43 -5.43 3.01
C GLY A 79 -2.45 -5.36 1.50
N VAL A 80 -2.15 -6.48 0.84
CA VAL A 80 -2.27 -6.61 -0.61
C VAL A 80 -3.73 -6.53 -1.02
N ARG A 81 -4.64 -7.23 -0.33
CA ARG A 81 -6.09 -7.18 -0.63
C ARG A 81 -6.72 -5.81 -0.42
N ASP A 82 -6.34 -5.11 0.65
CA ASP A 82 -6.89 -3.81 1.00
C ASP A 82 -6.16 -2.65 0.29
N GLY A 83 -5.17 -2.97 -0.54
CA GLY A 83 -4.46 -2.02 -1.40
C GLY A 83 -3.61 -0.99 -0.64
N TRP A 84 -3.12 -1.33 0.55
CA TRP A 84 -2.20 -0.47 1.29
C TRP A 84 -0.75 -0.97 1.27
N LEU A 85 -0.53 -2.25 0.95
CA LEU A 85 0.81 -2.84 0.84
C LEU A 85 1.15 -3.12 -0.62
N ASP A 86 2.17 -2.42 -1.11
CA ASP A 86 2.84 -2.68 -2.38
C ASP A 86 4.31 -3.12 -2.13
N ALA A 87 5.08 -3.30 -3.20
CA ALA A 87 6.49 -3.73 -3.09
C ALA A 87 7.35 -2.72 -2.31
N LYS A 88 7.12 -1.41 -2.48
CA LYS A 88 7.85 -0.37 -1.74
C LYS A 88 7.49 -0.38 -0.25
N GLY A 89 6.21 -0.59 0.04
CA GLY A 89 5.72 -0.75 1.40
C GLY A 89 6.28 -1.99 2.08
N LEU A 90 6.38 -3.11 1.34
CA LEU A 90 7.01 -4.35 1.78
C LEU A 90 8.48 -4.13 2.12
N ASP A 91 9.23 -3.44 1.26
CA ASP A 91 10.63 -3.09 1.54
C ASP A 91 10.77 -2.26 2.82
N ALA A 92 9.84 -1.36 3.09
CA ALA A 92 9.84 -0.57 4.33
C ALA A 92 9.58 -1.45 5.56
N VAL A 93 8.67 -2.44 5.47
CA VAL A 93 8.43 -3.42 6.54
C VAL A 93 9.66 -4.30 6.77
N CYS A 94 10.30 -4.78 5.70
CA CYS A 94 11.54 -5.56 5.83
C CYS A 94 12.65 -4.74 6.51
N ARG A 95 12.79 -3.45 6.18
CA ARG A 95 13.78 -2.58 6.83
C ARG A 95 13.46 -2.32 8.31
N SER A 96 12.19 -2.28 8.70
CA SER A 96 11.83 -2.03 10.11
C SER A 96 12.18 -3.19 11.05
N PHE A 97 12.47 -4.39 10.53
CA PHE A 97 13.00 -5.49 11.33
C PHE A 97 14.51 -5.37 11.60
N GLU A 98 15.20 -4.47 10.90
CA GLU A 98 16.65 -4.28 10.99
C GLU A 98 17.41 -5.62 10.89
N ASP A 99 18.49 -5.77 11.66
CA ASP A 99 19.24 -7.02 11.81
C ASP A 99 18.85 -7.79 13.08
N ALA A 100 17.57 -7.69 13.50
CA ALA A 100 17.09 -8.34 14.72
C ALA A 100 17.44 -9.86 14.71
N PRO A 101 18.19 -10.35 15.72
CA PRO A 101 18.61 -11.75 15.78
C PRO A 101 17.43 -12.66 16.10
N GLU A 102 17.58 -13.95 15.79
CA GLU A 102 16.63 -14.97 16.22
C GLU A 102 16.65 -15.07 17.76
N THR A 103 15.47 -15.19 18.37
CA THR A 103 15.31 -15.49 19.79
C THR A 103 14.51 -16.79 19.94
N ASP A 104 14.39 -17.33 21.15
CA ASP A 104 13.60 -18.54 21.40
C ASP A 104 12.13 -18.42 20.98
N THR A 105 11.63 -17.18 20.92
CA THR A 105 10.22 -16.87 20.64
C THR A 105 9.99 -16.15 19.31
N HIS A 106 11.01 -15.48 18.77
CA HIS A 106 10.88 -14.66 17.56
C HIS A 106 11.90 -15.06 16.49
N PRO A 107 11.46 -15.33 15.25
CA PRO A 107 12.37 -15.49 14.12
C PRO A 107 13.20 -14.24 13.87
N SER A 108 14.43 -14.43 13.37
CA SER A 108 15.27 -13.32 12.93
C SER A 108 14.58 -12.42 11.90
N GLY A 109 14.89 -11.12 11.89
CA GLY A 109 14.35 -10.16 10.93
C GLY A 109 14.56 -10.59 9.47
N LYS A 110 15.75 -11.14 9.17
CA LYS A 110 16.07 -11.70 7.83
C LYS A 110 15.18 -12.90 7.47
N ARG A 111 14.81 -13.74 8.44
CA ARG A 111 13.92 -14.89 8.22
C ARG A 111 12.48 -14.44 8.00
N ARG A 112 12.01 -13.45 8.77
CA ARG A 112 10.70 -12.82 8.59
C ARG A 112 10.58 -12.13 7.23
N CYS A 113 11.56 -11.32 6.83
CA CYS A 113 11.52 -10.65 5.52
C CYS A 113 11.44 -11.65 4.35
N ARG A 114 12.24 -12.73 4.35
CA ARG A 114 12.12 -13.80 3.34
C ARG A 114 10.74 -14.48 3.33
N ASN A 115 10.05 -14.52 4.46
CA ASN A 115 8.70 -15.05 4.57
C ASN A 115 7.68 -14.05 4.01
N LEU A 116 7.83 -12.76 4.33
CA LEU A 116 7.00 -11.69 3.79
C LEU A 116 7.06 -11.65 2.26
N ASP A 117 8.24 -11.78 1.64
CA ASP A 117 8.39 -11.84 0.18
C ASP A 117 7.54 -12.95 -0.46
N LYS A 118 7.59 -14.15 0.11
CA LYS A 118 6.83 -15.31 -0.37
C LYS A 118 5.33 -15.08 -0.23
N CYS A 119 4.90 -14.53 0.90
CA CYS A 119 3.50 -14.27 1.18
C CYS A 119 2.95 -13.11 0.32
N PHE A 120 3.77 -12.11 0.04
CA PHE A 120 3.43 -11.01 -0.87
C PHE A 120 3.25 -11.51 -2.30
N ALA A 121 4.21 -12.27 -2.82
CA ALA A 121 4.12 -12.87 -4.16
C ALA A 121 2.86 -13.74 -4.31
N THR A 122 2.56 -14.55 -3.28
CA THR A 122 1.36 -15.40 -3.25
C THR A 122 0.07 -14.58 -3.24
N ALA A 123 0.01 -13.52 -2.42
CA ALA A 123 -1.15 -12.65 -2.32
C ALA A 123 -1.41 -11.88 -3.62
N VAL A 124 -0.36 -11.33 -4.25
CA VAL A 124 -0.46 -10.62 -5.54
C VAL A 124 -0.91 -11.54 -6.66
N ALA A 125 -0.34 -12.75 -6.74
CA ALA A 125 -0.75 -13.76 -7.72
C ALA A 125 -2.23 -14.14 -7.53
N SER A 126 -2.66 -14.33 -6.28
CA SER A 126 -4.05 -14.66 -5.93
C SER A 126 -5.03 -13.55 -6.30
N LEU A 127 -4.69 -12.28 -6.05
CA LEU A 127 -5.51 -11.15 -6.47
C LEU A 127 -5.62 -11.05 -8.00
N THR A 128 -4.51 -11.28 -8.70
CA THR A 128 -4.47 -11.22 -10.16
C THR A 128 -5.33 -12.32 -10.78
N ALA A 129 -5.21 -13.56 -10.27
CA ALA A 129 -6.02 -14.68 -10.71
C ALA A 129 -7.53 -14.47 -10.45
N LYS A 130 -7.89 -13.88 -9.30
CA LYS A 130 -9.31 -13.51 -9.03
C LYS A 130 -9.82 -12.45 -9.99
N LYS A 131 -8.99 -11.46 -10.32
CA LYS A 131 -9.35 -10.41 -11.29
C LYS A 131 -9.57 -10.99 -12.69
N THR A 132 -8.72 -11.91 -13.14
CA THR A 132 -8.89 -12.55 -14.46
C THR A 132 -10.09 -13.51 -14.49
N ALA A 133 -10.34 -14.25 -13.42
CA ALA A 133 -11.53 -15.09 -13.29
C ALA A 133 -12.84 -14.28 -13.29
N GLY A 134 -12.84 -13.09 -12.67
CA GLY A 134 -13.98 -12.17 -12.69
C GLY A 134 -14.28 -11.53 -14.04
N VAL A 135 -13.33 -11.57 -14.98
CA VAL A 135 -13.52 -11.13 -16.39
C VAL A 135 -14.04 -12.28 -17.27
N GLY A 136 -13.99 -13.52 -16.77
CA GLY A 136 -14.38 -14.74 -17.48
C GLY A 136 -15.77 -15.24 -17.12
N THR A 137 -16.82 -14.53 -17.51
CA THR A 137 -18.10 -15.17 -17.84
C THR A 137 -18.63 -14.50 -19.10
N PRO A 138 -18.55 -15.13 -20.29
CA PRO A 138 -19.46 -14.77 -21.36
C PRO A 138 -20.86 -15.00 -20.79
N ALA A 139 -21.71 -13.97 -20.83
CA ALA A 139 -23.11 -14.11 -20.47
C ALA A 139 -23.64 -15.42 -21.07
N SER A 140 -24.22 -16.30 -20.23
CA SER A 140 -24.98 -17.44 -20.74
C SER A 140 -25.92 -16.91 -21.83
N PRO A 141 -26.10 -17.63 -22.95
CA PRO A 141 -26.96 -17.17 -24.02
C PRO A 141 -28.35 -16.97 -23.42
N ALA A 142 -28.74 -15.71 -23.28
CA ALA A 142 -30.08 -15.35 -22.87
C ALA A 142 -31.03 -16.09 -23.82
N LYS A 143 -31.90 -16.92 -23.25
CA LYS A 143 -33.02 -17.53 -23.97
C LYS A 143 -33.70 -16.40 -24.76
N LYS A 144 -33.67 -16.48 -26.08
CA LYS A 144 -34.23 -15.44 -26.97
C LYS A 144 -35.72 -15.29 -26.67
N MET A 145 -36.06 -14.36 -25.79
CA MET A 145 -37.39 -13.75 -25.80
C MET A 145 -37.35 -12.68 -26.89
N SER A 146 -38.08 -12.97 -27.96
CA SER A 146 -38.40 -12.03 -29.02
C SER A 146 -39.16 -10.86 -28.40
N VAL A 147 -38.44 -9.78 -28.10
CA VAL A 147 -39.02 -8.45 -27.97
C VAL A 147 -38.59 -7.70 -29.23
N PRO A 148 -39.52 -7.16 -30.03
CA PRO A 148 -39.16 -6.37 -31.20
C PRO A 148 -38.36 -5.13 -30.76
N PRO A 149 -37.30 -4.74 -31.51
CA PRO A 149 -36.48 -3.60 -31.12
C PRO A 149 -37.32 -2.31 -31.10
N PRO A 150 -37.15 -1.43 -30.11
CA PRO A 150 -37.72 -0.09 -30.18
C PRO A 150 -37.13 0.64 -31.38
N ARG A 151 -38.00 1.24 -32.20
CA ARG A 151 -37.60 2.08 -33.32
C ARG A 151 -36.92 3.34 -32.80
N LEU A 152 -35.68 3.57 -33.20
CA LEU A 152 -35.00 4.84 -33.00
C LEU A 152 -35.70 5.89 -33.89
N VAL A 153 -36.51 6.75 -33.28
CA VAL A 153 -36.94 8.01 -33.90
C VAL A 153 -35.80 9.01 -33.73
N SER A 154 -35.06 9.21 -34.82
CA SER A 154 -34.10 10.30 -35.05
C SER A 154 -33.01 10.50 -34.00
N GLY A 155 -31.78 10.09 -34.35
CA GLY A 155 -30.58 10.53 -33.64
C GLY A 155 -30.29 12.03 -33.86
N PRO A 156 -29.61 12.69 -32.92
CA PRO A 156 -29.22 14.09 -33.08
C PRO A 156 -28.20 14.26 -34.22
N THR A 157 -28.44 15.26 -35.06
CA THR A 157 -27.51 15.71 -36.09
C THR A 157 -26.28 16.34 -35.44
N LEU A 158 -25.09 15.78 -35.68
CA LEU A 158 -23.83 16.41 -35.32
C LEU A 158 -23.62 17.64 -36.22
N VAL A 159 -23.74 18.83 -35.65
CA VAL A 159 -23.36 20.08 -36.31
C VAL A 159 -22.05 20.54 -35.70
N GLY A 160 -20.94 20.42 -36.43
CA GLY A 160 -19.69 21.06 -36.08
C GLY A 160 -18.45 20.16 -36.21
N THR A 161 -17.71 20.33 -37.31
CA THR A 161 -16.30 19.96 -37.39
C THR A 161 -15.50 20.95 -36.55
N GLY A 162 -15.31 20.64 -35.27
CA GLY A 162 -14.37 21.33 -34.41
C GLY A 162 -12.94 20.91 -34.76
N THR A 163 -12.17 21.81 -35.35
CA THR A 163 -10.72 21.63 -35.53
C THR A 163 -10.06 21.53 -34.15
N LEU A 164 -9.51 20.36 -33.83
CA LEU A 164 -8.64 20.22 -32.66
C LEU A 164 -7.38 21.06 -32.90
N ARG A 165 -7.30 22.21 -32.23
CA ARG A 165 -6.04 22.92 -32.10
C ARG A 165 -5.18 22.13 -31.12
N PHE A 166 -4.20 21.42 -31.66
CA PHE A 166 -3.05 20.97 -30.87
C PHE A 166 -2.39 22.21 -30.30
N PHE A 167 -2.34 22.31 -28.97
CA PHE A 167 -1.45 23.27 -28.33
C PHE A 167 -0.03 22.76 -28.54
N GLU A 168 0.71 23.53 -29.33
CA GLU A 168 2.14 23.42 -29.50
C GLU A 168 2.80 23.54 -28.12
N ALA A 169 3.56 22.51 -27.72
CA ALA A 169 4.34 22.53 -26.50
C ALA A 169 5.51 23.51 -26.71
N ALA A 170 5.27 24.77 -26.34
CA ALA A 170 6.31 25.77 -26.25
C ALA A 170 7.19 25.48 -25.02
N SER A 171 8.39 25.01 -25.35
CA SER A 171 9.69 25.42 -24.82
C SER A 171 9.93 25.39 -23.30
N CYS A 172 10.98 24.64 -22.93
CA CYS A 172 11.65 24.68 -21.65
C CYS A 172 12.07 26.12 -21.32
N ALA A 173 11.37 26.76 -20.37
CA ALA A 173 11.86 27.93 -19.68
C ALA A 173 12.52 27.47 -18.37
N GLU A 174 13.85 27.57 -18.34
CA GLU A 174 14.69 27.36 -17.16
C GLU A 174 14.42 28.47 -16.14
N ALA A 175 14.10 28.08 -14.90
CA ALA A 175 13.99 29.00 -13.78
C ALA A 175 15.37 29.21 -13.13
N PRO A 176 15.73 30.43 -12.68
CA PRO A 176 16.98 30.68 -12.00
C PRO A 176 17.02 30.00 -10.61
N GLY A 177 18.09 29.25 -10.37
CA GLY A 177 18.30 28.47 -9.15
C GLY A 177 18.38 29.31 -7.88
N THR A 178 17.69 28.87 -6.84
CA THR A 178 17.86 29.36 -5.46
C THR A 178 19.07 28.66 -4.79
N PRO A 179 19.92 29.39 -4.05
CA PRO A 179 21.08 28.79 -3.38
C PRO A 179 20.67 27.92 -2.19
N THR A 180 21.13 26.67 -2.16
CA THR A 180 21.04 25.76 -1.02
C THR A 180 22.34 25.81 -0.21
N LYS A 181 22.21 25.77 1.12
CA LYS A 181 23.32 25.69 2.09
C LYS A 181 23.57 24.24 2.47
N ASP A 182 24.84 23.83 2.52
CA ASP A 182 25.27 22.56 3.12
C ASP A 182 25.07 22.55 4.65
N PRO A 183 24.95 21.37 5.29
CA PRO A 183 24.62 21.22 6.72
C PRO A 183 25.66 21.75 7.73
N ILE A 184 26.69 22.47 7.28
CA ILE A 184 27.71 23.13 8.11
C ILE A 184 27.81 24.65 7.82
N GLY A 185 26.92 25.22 6.98
CA GLY A 185 26.77 26.68 6.88
C GLY A 185 27.90 27.44 6.18
N LYS A 186 28.51 26.86 5.12
CA LYS A 186 29.48 27.56 4.27
C LYS A 186 28.93 27.76 2.84
N LEU A 187 29.13 28.95 2.27
CA LEU A 187 28.76 29.29 0.89
C LEU A 187 29.72 28.57 -0.08
N ILE A 188 29.18 27.69 -0.94
CA ILE A 188 29.91 27.11 -2.06
C ILE A 188 29.47 27.80 -3.36
N ALA A 189 30.44 28.24 -4.16
CA ALA A 189 30.20 28.78 -5.50
C ALA A 189 30.12 27.63 -6.50
N SER A 190 29.00 27.50 -7.21
CA SER A 190 28.82 26.50 -8.27
C SER A 190 29.74 26.81 -9.45
N THR A 191 30.71 25.94 -9.71
CA THR A 191 31.43 25.92 -10.99
C THR A 191 30.59 25.15 -12.00
N SER A 192 30.36 25.80 -13.14
CA SER A 192 29.56 25.38 -14.28
C SER A 192 30.15 24.18 -15.02
N ALA A 193 29.38 23.11 -15.18
CA ALA A 193 29.57 22.10 -16.20
C ALA A 193 28.47 22.26 -17.26
N THR A 194 28.87 22.42 -18.52
CA THR A 194 28.00 22.50 -19.70
C THR A 194 27.32 21.16 -19.99
N PRO A 195 26.02 21.13 -20.37
CA PRO A 195 25.45 19.96 -21.02
C PRO A 195 25.41 20.12 -22.55
N ASN A 196 25.74 19.01 -23.20
CA ASN A 196 25.59 18.76 -24.62
C ASN A 196 24.12 18.87 -25.06
N GLY A 197 23.94 19.30 -26.31
CA GLY A 197 22.64 19.59 -26.92
C GLY A 197 21.77 18.36 -27.26
N CYS A 198 20.50 18.65 -27.52
CA CYS A 198 19.55 17.79 -28.21
C CYS A 198 19.54 18.09 -29.73
N PRO A 199 19.22 17.09 -30.58
CA PRO A 199 19.24 17.19 -32.05
C PRO A 199 18.17 18.13 -32.64
#